data_AF-A0A396HQE6-F1
#
_entry.id   AF-A0A396HQE6-F1
#
_cell.length_a   1.000
_cell.length_b   1.000
_cell.length_c   1.000
_cell.angle_alpha   90.00
_cell.angle_beta   90.00
_cell.angle_gamma   90.00
#
_symmetry.space_group_name_H-M   'P 1'
#
loop_
_entity.id
_entity.type
_entity.pdbx_description
1 polymer ?
#
loop_
_entity_poly.entity_id
_entity_poly.type
_entity_poly.pdbx_seq_one_letter_code
_entity_poly.pdbx_strand_id
1 'polypeptide(L)'
;MNMRAGKLSAAELDNIMTVVANPRQFKVPYWFLNRKKDYKDGKFSQVVSNQLDRKLRDDLERLKKIRNHRGLRHYWGLRVRGQHTTTTG
;
A
#
# COMPACT_ATOMS: atom_id res chain seq x y z
N MET A 1 -26.65 11.23 -8.34
CA MET A 1 -26.74 9.82 -8.78
C MET A 1 -26.15 8.94 -7.68
N ASN A 2 -26.97 8.21 -6.94
CA ASN A 2 -26.49 7.23 -5.96
C ASN A 2 -26.96 5.84 -6.38
N MET A 3 -26.15 5.15 -7.18
CA MET A 3 -26.43 3.79 -7.63
C MET A 3 -25.93 2.77 -6.60
N ARG A 4 -26.68 1.69 -6.36
CA ARG A 4 -26.24 0.60 -5.47
C ARG A 4 -25.15 -0.21 -6.13
N ALA A 5 -24.13 -0.64 -5.38
CA ALA A 5 -22.98 -1.38 -5.90
C ALA A 5 -23.36 -2.65 -6.70
N GLY A 6 -24.42 -3.35 -6.30
CA GLY A 6 -24.90 -4.54 -7.02
C GLY A 6 -25.61 -4.28 -8.35
N LYS A 7 -25.80 -3.02 -8.75
CA LYS A 7 -26.37 -2.64 -10.06
C LYS A 7 -25.31 -2.34 -11.12
N LEU A 8 -24.03 -2.43 -10.77
CA LEU A 8 -22.94 -2.26 -11.72
C LEU A 8 -22.94 -3.41 -12.72
N SER A 9 -22.89 -3.07 -14.00
CA SER A 9 -22.69 -4.03 -15.09
C SER A 9 -21.27 -4.59 -15.08
N ALA A 10 -21.07 -5.76 -15.69
CA ALA A 10 -19.75 -6.36 -15.83
C ALA A 10 -18.76 -5.44 -16.57
N ALA A 11 -19.23 -4.74 -17.61
CA ALA A 11 -18.41 -3.78 -18.36
C ALA A 11 -17.93 -2.60 -17.49
N GLU A 12 -18.77 -2.09 -16.59
CA GLU A 12 -18.38 -1.04 -15.65
C GLU A 12 -17.34 -1.55 -14.64
N LEU A 13 -17.48 -2.79 -14.18
CA LEU A 13 -16.50 -3.41 -13.28
C LEU A 13 -15.13 -3.58 -13.96
N ASP A 14 -15.11 -4.04 -15.20
CA ASP A 14 -13.86 -4.22 -15.97
C ASP A 14 -13.17 -2.87 -16.24
N ASN A 15 -13.95 -1.83 -16.52
CA ASN A 15 -13.43 -0.47 -16.66
C ASN A 15 -12.76 0.01 -15.36
N ILE A 16 -13.42 -0.19 -14.21
CA ILE A 16 -12.85 0.16 -12.90
C ILE A 16 -11.56 -0.64 -12.65
N MET A 17 -11.55 -1.94 -12.94
CA MET A 17 -10.38 -2.79 -12.75
C MET A 17 -9.20 -2.32 -13.60
N THR A 18 -9.46 -1.89 -14.84
CA THR A 18 -8.44 -1.34 -15.75
C THR A 18 -7.87 -0.02 -15.24
N VAL A 19 -8.73 0.87 -14.72
CA VAL A 19 -8.32 2.14 -14.11
C VAL A 19 -7.46 1.89 -12.87
N VAL A 20 -7.85 0.94 -12.03
CA VAL A 20 -7.11 0.61 -10.81
C VAL A 20 -5.75 -0.02 -11.11
N ALA A 21 -5.65 -0.84 -12.16
CA ALA A 21 -4.39 -1.43 -12.58
C ALA A 21 -3.41 -0.38 -13.13
N ASN A 22 -3.90 0.59 -13.92
CA ASN A 22 -3.07 1.60 -14.57
C ASN A 22 -3.60 3.04 -14.37
N PRO A 23 -3.66 3.55 -13.13
CA PRO A 23 -4.31 4.83 -12.83
C PRO A 23 -3.66 6.03 -13.52
N ARG A 24 -2.37 5.91 -13.82
CA ARG A 24 -1.62 6.94 -14.56
C ARG A 24 -2.15 7.20 -15.97
N GLN A 25 -2.67 6.18 -16.65
CA GLN A 25 -3.21 6.32 -18.00
C GLN A 25 -4.53 7.10 -18.01
N PHE A 26 -5.23 7.10 -16.87
CA PHE A 26 -6.52 7.77 -16.67
C PHE A 26 -6.40 9.11 -15.94
N LYS A 27 -5.24 9.79 -16.06
CA LYS A 27 -4.97 11.13 -15.51
C LYS A 27 -5.04 11.23 -13.98
N VAL A 28 -4.89 10.12 -13.25
CA VAL A 28 -4.81 10.17 -11.77
C VAL A 28 -3.47 10.77 -11.33
N PRO A 29 -3.46 11.80 -10.46
CA PRO A 29 -2.23 12.44 -10.02
C PRO A 29 -1.32 11.55 -9.17
N TYR A 30 -0.01 11.79 -9.22
CA TYR A 30 0.98 11.03 -8.46
C TYR A 30 0.78 11.06 -6.95
N TRP A 31 0.34 12.20 -6.40
CA TRP A 31 0.19 12.39 -4.96
C TRP A 31 -0.90 11.49 -4.37
N PHE A 32 -1.87 11.05 -5.18
CA PHE A 32 -3.00 10.21 -4.82
C PHE A 32 -2.66 8.71 -4.72
N LEU A 33 -1.56 8.28 -5.35
CA LEU A 33 -1.17 6.87 -5.37
C LEU A 33 -0.67 6.40 -4.00
N ASN A 34 -1.00 5.15 -3.65
CA ASN A 34 -0.64 4.58 -2.35
C ASN A 34 0.84 4.20 -2.23
N ARG A 35 1.55 3.96 -3.35
CA ARG A 35 2.98 3.66 -3.37
C ARG A 35 3.71 4.58 -4.35
N LYS A 36 4.31 5.62 -3.79
CA LYS A 36 5.03 6.67 -4.52
C LYS A 36 6.53 6.40 -4.43
N LYS A 37 7.22 6.45 -5.57
CA LYS A 37 8.68 6.33 -5.69
C LYS A 37 9.21 5.12 -4.89
N ASP A 38 8.86 3.91 -5.33
CA ASP A 38 9.32 2.67 -4.68
C ASP A 38 10.87 2.61 -4.67
N TYR A 39 11.43 2.08 -3.58
CA TYR A 39 12.88 2.11 -3.34
C TYR A 39 13.69 1.22 -4.30
N LYS A 40 13.08 0.20 -4.91
CA LYS A 40 13.76 -0.72 -5.84
C LYS A 40 13.83 -0.15 -7.24
N ASP A 41 12.69 0.32 -7.77
CA ASP A 41 12.51 0.67 -9.17
C ASP A 41 12.20 2.16 -9.41
N GLY A 42 11.97 2.95 -8.35
CA GLY A 42 11.66 4.37 -8.43
C GLY A 42 10.28 4.69 -8.99
N LYS A 43 9.45 3.67 -9.28
CA LYS A 43 8.17 3.84 -9.97
C LYS A 43 7.06 4.30 -9.02
N PHE A 44 6.03 4.88 -9.61
CA PHE A 44 4.79 5.26 -8.94
C PHE A 44 3.71 4.27 -9.33
N SER A 45 3.09 3.61 -8.36
CA SER A 45 2.11 2.56 -8.59
C SER A 45 0.96 2.61 -7.59
N GLN A 46 -0.18 2.07 -8.01
CA GLN A 46 -1.26 1.72 -7.11
C GLN A 46 -1.20 0.21 -6.86
N VAL A 47 -0.89 -0.17 -5.63
CA VAL A 47 -0.75 -1.57 -5.24
C VAL A 47 -2.05 -2.07 -4.62
N VAL A 48 -2.53 -3.24 -5.06
CA VAL A 48 -3.86 -3.77 -4.70
C VAL A 48 -3.79 -5.23 -4.25
N SER A 49 -4.68 -5.62 -3.35
CA SER A 49 -4.87 -6.99 -2.85
C SER A 49 -3.55 -7.65 -2.43
N ASN A 50 -3.25 -8.85 -2.93
CA ASN A 50 -2.07 -9.65 -2.58
C ASN A 50 -0.74 -8.94 -2.82
N GLN A 51 -0.68 -7.99 -3.77
CA GLN A 51 0.56 -7.25 -4.02
C GLN A 51 0.89 -6.31 -2.86
N LEU A 52 -0.12 -5.81 -2.14
CA LEU A 52 0.06 -4.89 -1.02
C LEU A 52 0.78 -5.61 0.12
N ASP A 53 0.31 -6.80 0.49
CA ASP A 53 0.90 -7.61 1.54
C ASP A 53 2.33 -8.05 1.20
N ARG A 54 2.57 -8.42 -0.07
CA ARG A 54 3.92 -8.75 -0.54
C ARG A 54 4.87 -7.56 -0.41
N LYS A 55 4.44 -6.38 -0.85
CA LYS A 55 5.26 -5.16 -0.74
C LYS A 55 5.55 -4.78 0.72
N LEU A 56 4.57 -4.92 1.62
CA LEU A 56 4.77 -4.69 3.04
C LEU A 56 5.80 -5.66 3.64
N ARG A 57 5.72 -6.96 3.31
CA ARG A 57 6.69 -7.96 3.77
C ARG A 57 8.10 -7.64 3.28
N ASP A 58 8.26 -7.31 2.00
CA ASP A 58 9.54 -6.91 1.41
C ASP A 58 10.15 -5.68 2.11
N ASP A 59 9.33 -4.67 2.40
CA ASP A 59 9.78 -3.45 3.07
C ASP A 59 10.25 -3.72 4.50
N LEU A 60 9.49 -4.53 5.25
CA LEU A 60 9.85 -4.92 6.62
C LEU A 60 11.10 -5.78 6.66
N GLU A 61 11.24 -6.73 5.74
CA GLU A 61 12.40 -7.60 5.65
C GLU A 61 13.68 -6.81 5.36
N ARG A 62 13.60 -5.82 4.47
CA ARG A 62 14.71 -4.89 4.23
C ARG A 62 15.10 -4.13 5.51
N LEU A 63 14.13 -3.62 6.26
CA LEU A 63 14.41 -2.89 7.51
C LEU A 63 15.03 -3.79 8.59
N LYS A 64 14.59 -5.06 8.67
CA LYS A 64 15.18 -6.06 9.58
C LYS A 64 16.62 -6.37 9.22
N LYS A 65 16.92 -6.59 7.94
CA LYS A 65 18.29 -6.86 7.45
C LYS A 65 19.26 -5.71 7.72
N ILE A 66 18.82 -4.47 7.56
CA ILE A 66 19.63 -3.27 7.86
C ILE A 66 19.80 -3.06 9.39
N ARG A 67 19.03 -3.78 10.22
CA ARG A 67 18.98 -3.59 11.69
C ARG A 67 18.58 -2.18 12.11
N ASN A 68 17.70 -1.54 11.34
CA ASN A 68 17.13 -0.24 11.73
C ASN A 68 16.19 -0.42 12.94
N HIS A 69 16.20 0.52 13.89
CA HIS A 69 15.29 0.54 15.06
C HIS A 69 13.83 0.25 14.70
N ARG A 70 13.29 0.84 13.62
CA ARG A 70 11.92 0.57 13.17
C ARG A 70 11.72 -0.89 12.74
N GLY A 71 12.70 -1.46 12.04
CA GLY A 71 12.69 -2.85 11.59
C GLY A 71 12.79 -3.84 12.74
N LEU A 72 13.65 -3.57 13.72
CA LEU A 72 13.78 -4.38 14.94
C LEU A 72 12.51 -4.36 15.78
N ARG A 73 11.87 -3.19 15.94
CA ARG A 73 10.56 -3.11 16.61
C ARG A 73 9.48 -3.90 15.90
N HIS A 74 9.43 -3.87 14.57
CA HIS A 74 8.53 -4.74 13.80
C HIS A 74 8.85 -6.22 13.97
N TYR A 75 10.12 -6.60 14.12
CA TYR A 75 10.51 -7.98 14.41
C TYR A 75 10.05 -8.44 15.80
N TRP A 76 10.14 -7.56 16.80
CA TRP A 76 9.69 -7.83 18.17
C TRP A 76 8.18 -7.62 18.39
N GLY A 77 7.42 -7.20 17.38
CA GLY A 77 5.98 -6.94 17.51
C GLY A 77 5.62 -5.69 18.33
N LEU A 78 6.56 -4.73 18.47
CA LEU A 78 6.35 -3.51 19.23
C LEU A 78 5.83 -2.35 18.36
N ARG A 79 5.13 -1.40 18.99
CA ARG A 79 4.74 -0.12 18.38
C ARG A 79 5.96 0.65 17.86
N VAL A 80 5.83 1.22 16.66
CA VAL A 80 6.96 1.78 15.89
C VAL A 80 7.02 3.30 15.80
N ARG A 81 5.97 4.02 16.21
CA ARG A 81 5.84 5.48 16.05
C ARG A 81 6.27 6.30 17.28
N GLY A 82 7.03 5.70 18.21
CA GLY A 82 7.47 6.37 19.43
C GLY A 82 6.38 6.50 20.51
N GLN A 83 5.34 5.69 20.42
CA GLN A 83 4.32 5.59 21.47
C GLN A 83 4.94 5.05 22.76
N HIS A 84 4.55 5.62 23.91
CA HIS A 84 4.96 5.10 25.22
C HIS A 84 4.38 3.70 25.44
N THR A 85 5.23 2.75 25.80
CA THR A 85 4.84 1.33 25.99
C THR A 85 4.72 0.91 27.46
N THR A 86 4.99 1.81 28.40
CA THR A 86 4.93 1.52 29.85
C THR A 86 3.50 1.28 30.33
N THR A 87 2.54 2.09 29.83
CA THR A 87 1.14 2.05 30.26
C THR A 87 0.19 1.67 29.12
N THR A 88 0.60 1.86 27.86
CA THR A 88 -0.23 1.61 26.68
C THR A 88 0.50 0.65 25.74
N GLY A 89 -0.04 -0.55 25.49
CA GLY A 89 0.59 -1.58 24.67
C GLY A 89 0.52 -1.29 23.18
#